data_AF-A0A6G1YQI9-F1
#
_entry.id   AF-A0A6G1YQI9-F1
#
_cell.length_a   1.000
_cell.length_b   1.000
_cell.length_c   1.000
_cell.angle_alpha   90.00
_cell.angle_beta   90.00
_cell.angle_gamma   90.00
#
_symmetry.space_group_name_H-M   'P 1'
#
loop_
_entity.id
_entity.type
_entity.pdbx_description
1 polymer ?
#
loop_
_entity_poly.entity_id
_entity_poly.type
_entity_poly.pdbx_seq_one_letter_code
_entity_poly.pdbx_strand_id
1 'polypeptide(L)'
;MKYYVGCSGWSQYQTWAKDFYPNTLDPEGYVAYYSRIFDFVEVYLNSIVSRLTFKKWAKQTPDNFRFTLRIPQAIIQSTDTERLGHFLEQDVDPLEEKVLALVIQPSTTINLKDGREWLDEVLRICAYYGYQVVMEFNHYSWFQDLTYHILEKYNAALAWTEKSRPVVTSDFLYLRINDNEDSVIKKWIQKINEEQEETKKGKELEYTIIVVDRPATVDTVLKLLNLPERKNDGQNYWIGRVITCVDLNAFYPSCEELRDASLIGKPHAAIMTDQQEGSNITKGVVASCSYEARKLGVKSAMPLSKARELCPNLILKPVDIPYYRQVSDKVMSMLEGYADVLEQTSIDEAYLDCTKKVVSKYNQYHYSNIEHYALDIKKTVEEQCNLRSSIGVAPTKSAAKMASDFQKPDGLTIFYPNQLQKFLENLEVERVSGIGAKTQQVLKEEMGIHTIGQLAKYDVQNLMDRFGKKNGLWMWQVANGQDDDPVIPREDHISLSTERTLESFTKDKKVILQFLLNELVDELYERVSRREYRFKTVAVKIVRSDFSVETRETSYSNYQSRKESIASVIEGLLDRFSFDDNTAKIRKVGLKVSKLVRLENKKPSALKQKTLLDYC
;
A
#
# COMPACT_ATOMS: atom_id res chain seq x y z
N MET A 1 30.05 17.74 3.87
CA MET A 1 29.05 18.51 4.64
C MET A 1 27.70 18.45 3.95
N LYS A 2 26.62 18.20 4.70
CA LYS A 2 25.24 18.15 4.18
C LYS A 2 24.56 19.51 4.28
N TYR A 3 23.71 19.87 3.33
CA TYR A 3 22.92 21.11 3.37
C TYR A 3 21.44 20.81 3.49
N TYR A 4 20.76 21.52 4.37
CA TYR A 4 19.31 21.53 4.51
C TYR A 4 18.82 22.93 4.16
N VAL A 5 18.18 23.05 2.98
CA VAL A 5 17.71 24.34 2.45
C VAL A 5 16.20 24.27 2.27
N GLY A 6 15.50 25.21 2.89
CA GLY A 6 14.04 25.18 2.96
C GLY A 6 13.45 26.49 3.44
N CYS A 7 12.12 26.52 3.53
CA CYS A 7 11.37 27.73 3.81
C CYS A 7 11.03 27.85 5.30
N SER A 8 10.75 29.08 5.74
CA SER A 8 10.08 29.33 7.02
C SER A 8 8.57 29.07 6.88
N GLY A 9 8.15 27.84 7.13
CA GLY A 9 6.75 27.38 7.07
C GLY A 9 6.29 26.86 5.70
N TRP A 10 5.06 26.32 5.67
CA TRP A 10 4.43 25.69 4.49
C TRP A 10 2.91 25.92 4.38
N SER A 11 2.35 26.83 5.18
CA SER A 11 0.89 26.95 5.33
C SER A 11 0.24 27.85 4.27
N GLN A 12 -1.11 27.88 4.21
CA GLN A 12 -1.85 28.77 3.30
C GLN A 12 -1.64 30.26 3.57
N TYR A 13 -1.08 30.61 4.73
CA TYR A 13 -0.80 31.98 5.12
C TYR A 13 0.49 32.53 4.51
N GLN A 14 1.27 31.67 3.85
CA GLN A 14 2.48 32.10 3.14
C GLN A 14 2.11 32.89 1.90
N THR A 15 2.81 34.00 1.66
CA THR A 15 2.56 34.87 0.49
C THR A 15 2.78 34.15 -0.83
N TRP A 16 3.69 33.18 -0.85
CA TRP A 16 4.01 32.33 -2.00
C TRP A 16 3.11 31.09 -2.13
N ALA A 17 2.23 30.79 -1.17
CA ALA A 17 1.44 29.56 -1.16
C ALA A 17 0.58 29.40 -2.43
N LYS A 18 -0.01 30.50 -2.91
CA LYS A 18 -0.90 30.49 -4.09
C LYS A 18 -0.19 30.08 -5.39
N ASP A 19 1.09 30.39 -5.50
CA ASP A 19 1.90 30.11 -6.70
C ASP A 19 2.62 28.76 -6.59
N PHE A 20 2.59 28.14 -5.41
CA PHE A 20 3.31 26.91 -5.12
C PHE A 20 2.39 25.69 -4.97
N TYR A 21 1.25 25.84 -4.29
CA TYR A 21 0.32 24.73 -4.07
C TYR A 21 -0.78 24.70 -5.15
N PRO A 22 -1.23 23.52 -5.60
CA PRO A 22 -2.39 23.42 -6.49
C PRO A 22 -3.64 24.04 -5.85
N ASN A 23 -4.41 24.80 -6.63
CA ASN A 23 -5.64 25.44 -6.15
C ASN A 23 -6.71 24.47 -5.60
N THR A 24 -6.63 23.19 -5.97
CA THR A 24 -7.53 22.13 -5.51
C THR A 24 -7.01 21.39 -4.28
N LEU A 25 -5.79 21.68 -3.82
CA LEU A 25 -5.18 21.00 -2.68
C LEU A 25 -5.71 21.61 -1.38
N ASP A 26 -6.23 20.74 -0.50
CA ASP A 26 -6.64 21.14 0.84
C ASP A 26 -5.41 21.53 1.70
N PRO A 27 -5.50 22.58 2.54
CA PRO A 27 -4.41 22.99 3.42
C PRO A 27 -3.82 21.89 4.30
N GLU A 28 -4.61 20.89 4.69
CA GLU A 28 -4.10 19.74 5.46
C GLU A 28 -3.07 18.89 4.69
N GLY A 29 -3.08 18.99 3.36
CA GLY A 29 -2.14 18.30 2.47
C GLY A 29 -0.85 19.09 2.17
N TYR A 30 -0.72 20.33 2.64
CA TYR A 30 0.37 21.21 2.22
C TYR A 30 1.73 20.72 2.68
N VAL A 31 1.86 20.18 3.91
CA VAL A 31 3.15 19.65 4.39
C VAL A 31 3.59 18.43 3.56
N ALA A 32 2.63 17.57 3.21
CA ALA A 32 2.87 16.37 2.40
C ALA A 32 3.22 16.70 0.95
N TYR A 33 2.75 17.85 0.44
CA TYR A 33 3.13 18.37 -0.87
C TYR A 33 4.51 19.04 -0.82
N TYR A 34 4.72 19.92 0.16
CA TYR A 34 5.97 20.63 0.38
C TYR A 34 7.15 19.67 0.54
N SER A 35 6.98 18.59 1.31
CA SER A 35 8.01 17.59 1.57
C SER A 35 8.38 16.71 0.37
N ARG A 36 7.74 16.92 -0.79
CA ARG A 36 8.13 16.26 -2.06
C ARG A 36 9.21 17.03 -2.78
N ILE A 37 9.22 18.33 -2.58
CA ILE A 37 10.06 19.28 -3.31
C ILE A 37 11.28 19.58 -2.44
N PHE A 38 11.04 19.89 -1.17
CA PHE A 38 12.09 20.18 -0.21
C PHE A 38 12.26 19.02 0.78
N ASP A 39 13.47 18.86 1.31
CA ASP A 39 13.78 17.88 2.36
C ASP A 39 13.82 18.49 3.76
N PHE A 40 13.51 19.79 3.87
CA PHE A 40 13.67 20.56 5.11
C PHE A 40 12.65 21.70 5.20
N VAL A 41 12.16 21.99 6.41
CA VAL A 41 11.35 23.18 6.71
C VAL A 41 11.60 23.69 8.13
N GLU A 42 11.62 25.02 8.31
CA GLU A 42 11.52 25.63 9.64
C GLU A 42 10.04 25.83 10.01
N VAL A 43 9.65 25.37 11.19
CA VAL A 43 8.28 25.48 11.70
C VAL A 43 8.20 26.56 12.77
N TYR A 44 7.35 27.56 12.54
CA TYR A 44 7.01 28.53 13.57
C TYR A 44 5.80 28.04 14.37
N LEU A 45 6.01 27.70 15.64
CA LEU A 45 4.94 27.26 16.54
C LEU A 45 4.28 28.51 17.15
N ASN A 46 3.24 29.03 16.50
CA ASN A 46 2.50 30.22 16.95
C ASN A 46 1.77 30.02 18.29
N SER A 47 1.46 28.77 18.64
CA SER A 47 0.80 28.35 19.88
C SER A 47 1.32 26.97 20.29
N ILE A 48 0.96 26.51 21.49
CA ILE A 48 1.23 25.11 21.88
C ILE A 48 0.55 24.20 20.85
N VAL A 49 1.35 23.38 20.17
CA VAL A 49 0.91 22.43 19.15
C VAL A 49 0.68 21.08 19.82
N SER A 50 -0.45 20.44 19.53
CA SER A 50 -0.75 19.15 20.13
C SER A 50 0.18 18.05 19.60
N ARG A 51 0.51 17.07 20.45
CA ARG A 51 1.19 15.83 20.06
C ARG A 51 0.56 15.14 18.84
N LEU A 52 -0.77 15.19 18.70
CA LEU A 52 -1.47 14.61 17.55
C LEU A 52 -1.09 15.30 16.22
N THR A 53 -0.85 16.60 16.25
CA THR A 53 -0.41 17.38 15.09
C THR A 53 1.00 16.97 14.67
N PHE A 54 1.92 16.84 15.62
CA PHE A 54 3.27 16.35 15.34
C PHE A 54 3.25 14.93 14.75
N LYS A 55 2.42 14.03 15.30
CA LYS A 55 2.21 12.68 14.76
C LYS A 55 1.63 12.70 13.33
N LYS A 56 0.76 13.67 13.02
CA LYS A 56 0.23 13.87 11.66
C LYS A 56 1.35 14.27 10.70
N TRP A 57 2.17 15.26 11.06
CA TRP A 57 3.30 15.69 10.23
C TRP A 57 4.33 14.59 10.03
N ALA A 58 4.66 13.83 11.08
CA ALA A 58 5.57 12.69 11.02
C ALA A 58 5.15 11.66 9.97
N LYS A 59 3.85 11.35 9.90
CA LYS A 59 3.25 10.42 8.93
C LYS A 59 3.12 11.00 7.52
N GLN A 60 2.92 12.31 7.40
CA GLN A 60 2.70 12.99 6.13
C GLN A 60 4.00 13.27 5.37
N THR A 61 5.15 13.28 6.05
CA THR A 61 6.46 13.56 5.44
C THR A 61 7.31 12.28 5.32
N PRO A 62 8.15 12.17 4.28
CA PRO A 62 9.12 11.07 4.14
C PRO A 62 10.10 10.96 5.32
N ASP A 63 10.75 9.80 5.47
CA ASP A 63 11.72 9.54 6.56
C ASP A 63 12.99 10.38 6.45
N ASN A 64 13.37 10.81 5.25
CA ASN A 64 14.51 11.68 5.01
C ASN A 64 14.17 13.18 5.14
N PHE A 65 12.90 13.55 5.37
CA PHE A 65 12.49 14.93 5.57
C PHE A 65 12.85 15.40 6.98
N ARG A 66 13.23 16.67 7.13
CA ARG A 66 13.73 17.25 8.38
C ARG A 66 13.02 18.52 8.78
N PHE A 67 12.94 18.76 10.08
CA PHE A 67 12.31 19.93 10.68
C PHE A 67 13.32 20.70 11.53
N THR A 68 13.18 22.02 11.54
CA THR A 68 13.65 22.86 12.64
C THR A 68 12.43 23.44 13.33
N LEU A 69 12.36 23.35 14.65
CA LEU A 69 11.20 23.84 15.41
C LEU A 69 11.55 25.14 16.12
N ARG A 70 10.91 26.24 15.74
CA ARG A 70 11.02 27.48 16.51
C ARG A 70 10.06 27.44 17.68
N ILE A 71 10.63 27.44 18.87
CA ILE A 71 9.89 27.27 20.12
C ILE A 71 9.07 28.54 20.42
N PRO A 72 7.77 28.42 20.78
CA PRO A 72 6.94 29.57 21.11
C PRO A 72 7.46 30.32 22.33
N GLN A 73 7.34 31.65 22.33
CA GLN A 73 7.66 32.47 23.49
C GLN A 73 6.91 32.02 24.75
N ALA A 74 5.67 31.54 24.65
CA ALA A 74 4.91 31.07 25.81
C ALA A 74 5.55 29.87 26.56
N ILE A 75 6.44 29.13 25.91
CA ILE A 75 7.21 28.02 26.51
C ILE A 75 8.50 28.54 27.16
N ILE A 76 9.05 29.65 26.65
CA ILE A 76 10.38 30.19 26.98
C ILE A 76 10.32 31.45 27.88
N GLN A 77 9.15 32.08 28.02
CA GLN A 77 8.96 33.41 28.64
C GLN A 77 9.21 33.46 30.15
N SER A 78 9.16 32.32 30.85
CA SER A 78 9.39 32.26 32.29
C SER A 78 10.82 31.80 32.60
N THR A 79 11.39 32.31 33.69
CA THR A 79 12.57 31.70 34.34
C THR A 79 12.30 30.27 34.81
N ASP A 80 11.04 29.86 34.83
CA ASP A 80 10.59 28.48 34.94
C ASP A 80 10.80 27.76 33.60
N THR A 81 11.87 26.96 33.57
CA THR A 81 12.29 26.14 32.42
C THR A 81 11.70 24.72 32.46
N GLU A 82 10.90 24.36 33.48
CA GLU A 82 10.26 23.03 33.58
C GLU A 82 9.29 22.79 32.41
N ARG A 83 8.60 23.85 31.96
CA ARG A 83 7.69 23.79 30.80
C ARG A 83 8.39 23.40 29.52
N LEU A 84 9.65 23.81 29.33
CA LEU A 84 10.44 23.44 28.15
C LEU A 84 10.71 21.93 28.17
N GLY A 85 11.16 21.38 29.30
CA GLY A 85 11.41 19.94 29.43
C GLY A 85 10.16 19.11 29.14
N HIS A 86 9.02 19.48 29.74
CA HIS A 86 7.75 18.78 29.50
C HIS A 86 7.33 18.85 28.02
N PHE A 87 7.47 20.00 27.37
CA PHE A 87 7.13 20.15 25.95
C PHE A 87 8.00 19.24 25.06
N LEU A 88 9.29 19.18 25.32
CA LEU A 88 10.22 18.34 24.54
C LEU A 88 9.93 16.85 24.72
N GLU A 89 9.65 16.42 25.95
CA GLU A 89 9.37 15.01 26.24
C GLU A 89 7.99 14.55 25.75
N GLN A 90 6.95 15.35 26.01
CA GLN A 90 5.57 14.88 25.85
C GLN A 90 4.98 15.21 24.47
N ASP A 91 5.37 16.34 23.87
CA ASP A 91 4.75 16.83 22.64
C ASP A 91 5.60 16.55 21.39
N VAL A 92 6.92 16.77 21.46
CA VAL A 92 7.82 16.71 20.29
C VAL A 92 8.23 15.28 19.89
N ASP A 93 8.19 14.32 20.82
CA ASP A 93 8.52 12.90 20.64
C ASP A 93 8.11 12.29 19.26
N PRO A 94 6.90 12.50 18.72
CA PRO A 94 6.52 11.95 17.42
C PRO A 94 7.38 12.41 16.23
N LEU A 95 8.13 13.50 16.36
CA LEU A 95 9.03 14.06 15.36
C LEU A 95 10.51 13.96 15.75
N GLU A 96 10.86 13.42 16.90
CA GLU A 96 12.22 13.46 17.47
C GLU A 96 13.30 13.11 16.43
N GLU A 97 13.18 11.96 15.75
CA GLU A 97 14.14 11.51 14.71
C GLU A 97 14.22 12.41 13.47
N LYS A 98 13.23 13.29 13.27
CA LYS A 98 13.14 14.22 12.13
C LYS A 98 13.53 15.65 12.51
N VAL A 99 13.76 15.98 13.78
CA VAL A 99 14.18 17.33 14.22
C VAL A 99 15.69 17.48 14.08
N LEU A 100 16.14 18.48 13.31
CA LEU A 100 17.56 18.84 13.22
C LEU A 100 17.99 19.74 14.38
N ALA A 101 17.17 20.75 14.70
CA ALA A 101 17.47 21.69 15.76
C ALA A 101 16.21 22.40 16.28
N LEU A 102 16.28 22.90 17.50
CA LEU A 102 15.31 23.81 18.09
C LEU A 102 15.81 25.24 17.95
N VAL A 103 15.00 26.14 17.40
CA VAL A 103 15.32 27.57 17.35
C VAL A 103 14.70 28.26 18.55
N ILE A 104 15.55 28.86 19.37
CA ILE A 104 15.17 29.55 20.60
C ILE A 104 15.55 31.02 20.46
N GLN A 105 14.56 31.87 20.71
CA GLN A 105 14.68 33.31 20.69
C GLN A 105 14.37 33.83 22.10
N PRO A 106 15.28 34.55 22.78
CA PRO A 106 14.95 35.15 24.07
C PRO A 106 13.86 36.22 23.91
N SER A 107 13.12 36.47 24.98
CA SER A 107 12.26 37.65 25.07
C SER A 107 13.09 38.92 24.83
N THR A 108 12.50 39.90 24.14
CA THR A 108 13.16 41.18 23.83
C THR A 108 13.55 41.99 25.07
N THR A 109 12.98 41.65 26.24
CA THR A 109 13.30 42.28 27.53
C THR A 109 14.52 41.69 28.20
N ILE A 110 15.02 40.53 27.75
CA ILE A 110 16.16 39.83 28.37
C ILE A 110 17.45 40.20 27.63
N ASN A 111 18.36 40.85 28.36
CA ASN A 111 19.71 41.15 27.91
C ASN A 111 20.72 40.14 28.51
N LEU A 112 21.98 40.20 28.09
CA LEU A 112 23.01 39.25 28.54
C LEU A 112 23.24 39.29 30.06
N LYS A 113 23.16 40.48 30.69
CA LYS A 113 23.42 40.64 32.12
C LYS A 113 22.41 39.86 32.97
N ASP A 114 21.13 39.96 32.59
CA ASP A 114 20.03 39.38 33.35
C ASP A 114 19.63 37.98 32.84
N GLY A 115 20.04 37.62 31.62
CA GLY A 115 19.65 36.39 30.94
C GLY A 115 20.71 35.28 30.92
N ARG A 116 21.89 35.48 31.51
CA ARG A 116 22.98 34.50 31.43
C ARG A 116 22.62 33.14 32.04
N GLU A 117 22.06 33.14 33.24
CA GLU A 117 21.65 31.92 33.93
C GLU A 117 20.53 31.22 33.16
N TRP A 118 19.57 32.00 32.65
CA TRP A 118 18.52 31.51 31.78
C TRP A 118 19.07 30.84 30.51
N LEU A 119 20.08 31.42 29.86
CA LEU A 119 20.69 30.84 28.67
C LEU A 119 21.35 29.48 28.97
N ASP A 120 22.15 29.41 30.04
CA ASP A 120 22.81 28.15 30.45
C ASP A 120 21.77 27.08 30.81
N GLU A 121 20.70 27.46 31.51
CA GLU A 121 19.60 26.57 31.90
C GLU A 121 18.85 25.99 30.70
N VAL A 122 18.44 26.85 29.76
CA VAL A 122 17.71 26.44 28.55
C VAL A 122 18.55 25.48 27.70
N LEU A 123 19.83 25.82 27.48
CA LEU A 123 20.73 24.96 26.71
C LEU A 123 20.98 23.62 27.43
N ARG A 124 21.12 23.64 28.75
CA ARG A 124 21.27 22.41 29.55
C ARG A 124 20.07 21.48 29.41
N ILE A 125 18.86 22.02 29.42
CA ILE A 125 17.63 21.22 29.26
C ILE A 125 17.55 20.63 27.86
N CYS A 126 17.76 21.42 26.81
CA CYS A 126 17.74 20.89 25.45
C CYS A 126 18.81 19.81 25.23
N ALA A 127 20.02 20.02 25.76
CA ALA A 127 21.10 19.03 25.71
C ALA A 127 20.75 17.75 26.48
N TYR A 128 20.08 17.85 27.64
CA TYR A 128 19.61 16.69 28.40
C TYR A 128 18.64 15.81 27.59
N TYR A 129 17.74 16.44 26.83
CA TYR A 129 16.81 15.74 25.93
C TYR A 129 17.40 15.43 24.54
N GLY A 130 18.69 15.66 24.31
CA GLY A 130 19.37 15.28 23.06
C GLY A 130 19.11 16.19 21.86
N TYR A 131 18.53 17.38 22.04
CA TYR A 131 18.24 18.31 20.95
C TYR A 131 19.38 19.29 20.71
N GLN A 132 19.76 19.46 19.43
CA GLN A 132 20.62 20.56 19.01
C GLN A 132 19.85 21.88 19.07
N VAL A 133 20.53 22.98 19.40
CA VAL A 133 19.89 24.28 19.62
C VAL A 133 20.50 25.35 18.72
N VAL A 134 19.64 26.19 18.17
CA VAL A 134 19.97 27.43 17.48
C VAL A 134 19.48 28.61 18.32
N MET A 135 20.39 29.50 18.70
CA MET A 135 20.05 30.71 19.45
C MET A 135 19.95 31.93 18.53
N GLU A 136 18.78 32.56 18.50
CA GLU A 136 18.54 33.80 17.74
C GLU A 136 18.35 34.98 18.69
N PHE A 137 19.40 35.79 18.85
CA PHE A 137 19.39 36.94 19.74
C PHE A 137 18.91 38.22 19.06
N ASN A 138 18.07 39.00 19.75
CA ASN A 138 17.54 40.29 19.26
C ASN A 138 18.14 41.52 19.94
N HIS A 139 19.05 41.32 20.89
CA HIS A 139 19.67 42.41 21.65
C HIS A 139 21.18 42.38 21.48
N TYR A 140 21.80 43.53 21.18
CA TYR A 140 23.21 43.62 20.83
C TYR A 140 24.15 43.12 21.93
N SER A 141 23.71 43.16 23.19
CA SER A 141 24.50 42.68 24.35
C SER A 141 24.92 41.22 24.25
N TRP A 142 24.22 40.41 23.46
CA TRP A 142 24.49 38.99 23.31
C TRP A 142 25.68 38.68 22.39
N PHE A 143 26.14 39.63 21.57
CA PHE A 143 27.23 39.40 20.60
C PHE A 143 28.60 39.71 21.23
N GLN A 144 29.00 38.90 22.20
CA GLN A 144 30.27 39.01 22.93
C GLN A 144 30.82 37.61 23.25
N ASP A 145 32.14 37.51 23.49
CA ASP A 145 32.87 36.26 23.72
C ASP A 145 32.25 35.38 24.81
N LEU A 146 31.71 36.00 25.87
CA LEU A 146 31.04 35.27 26.95
C LEU A 146 29.84 34.45 26.45
N THR A 147 29.01 35.01 25.58
CA THR A 147 27.88 34.29 24.99
C THR A 147 28.37 33.17 24.09
N TYR A 148 29.36 33.44 23.24
CA TYR A 148 29.91 32.45 22.31
C TYR A 148 30.50 31.25 23.06
N HIS A 149 31.18 31.49 24.18
CA HIS A 149 31.70 30.42 25.04
C HIS A 149 30.59 29.56 25.67
N ILE A 150 29.48 30.18 26.08
CA ILE A 150 28.30 29.43 26.58
C ILE A 150 27.71 28.58 25.45
N LEU A 151 27.57 29.10 24.24
CA LEU A 151 27.06 28.34 23.10
C LEU A 151 27.98 27.15 22.75
N GLU A 152 29.29 27.38 22.67
CA GLU A 152 30.30 26.35 22.40
C GLU A 152 30.30 25.22 23.44
N LYS A 153 30.09 25.55 24.71
CA LYS A 153 29.98 24.57 25.81
C LYS A 153 28.87 23.54 25.54
N TYR A 154 27.76 23.95 24.91
CA TYR A 154 26.62 23.09 24.61
C TYR A 154 26.52 22.68 23.14
N ASN A 155 27.53 22.99 22.32
CA ASN A 155 27.48 22.81 20.86
C ASN A 155 26.24 23.47 20.21
N ALA A 156 25.82 24.62 20.71
CA ALA A 156 24.67 25.36 20.20
C ALA A 156 25.09 26.34 19.10
N ALA A 157 24.31 26.41 18.02
CA ALA A 157 24.58 27.32 16.91
C ALA A 157 24.06 28.73 17.20
N LEU A 158 24.88 29.74 16.94
CA LEU A 158 24.40 31.11 16.80
C LEU A 158 23.65 31.25 15.47
N ALA A 159 22.42 31.77 15.49
CA ALA A 159 21.69 32.05 14.26
C ALA A 159 22.35 33.18 13.47
N TRP A 160 22.79 32.89 12.25
CA TRP A 160 23.26 33.93 11.33
C TRP A 160 22.07 34.56 10.62
N THR A 161 21.97 35.87 10.77
CA THR A 161 20.93 36.75 10.22
C THR A 161 21.58 38.07 9.81
N GLU A 162 20.83 38.93 9.12
CA GLU A 162 21.29 40.27 8.76
C GLU A 162 21.63 41.17 9.97
N LYS A 163 21.14 40.81 11.17
CA LYS A 163 21.35 41.56 12.42
C LYS A 163 22.51 41.04 13.26
N SER A 164 23.05 39.86 12.95
CA SER A 164 24.07 39.19 13.74
C SER A 164 25.45 39.26 13.07
N ARG A 165 26.51 39.36 13.87
CA ARG A 165 27.86 39.06 13.38
C ARG A 165 28.02 37.54 13.28
N PRO A 166 28.36 36.97 12.11
CA PRO A 166 28.52 35.52 11.96
C PRO A 166 29.73 35.04 12.77
N VAL A 167 29.48 34.08 13.66
CA VAL A 167 30.47 33.38 14.48
C VAL A 167 30.05 31.92 14.53
N VAL A 168 31.00 31.00 14.34
CA VAL A 168 30.79 29.56 14.44
C VAL A 168 30.91 29.15 15.91
N THR A 169 29.85 28.59 16.48
CA THR A 169 29.80 28.17 17.91
C THR A 169 29.45 26.69 18.09
N SER A 170 29.34 25.94 17.00
CA SER A 170 28.91 24.54 16.95
C SER A 170 29.53 23.81 15.75
N ASP A 171 29.36 22.50 15.69
CA ASP A 171 29.70 21.64 14.54
C ASP A 171 28.70 21.72 13.37
N PHE A 172 27.63 22.49 13.51
CA PHE A 172 26.70 22.82 12.42
C PHE A 172 26.46 24.33 12.33
N LEU A 173 26.00 24.80 11.18
CA LEU A 173 25.63 26.20 10.96
C LEU A 173 24.13 26.38 10.78
N TYR A 174 23.63 27.53 11.20
CA TYR A 174 22.27 27.96 10.92
C TYR A 174 22.30 29.37 10.32
N LEU A 175 21.74 29.52 9.13
CA LEU A 175 21.59 30.78 8.42
C LEU A 175 20.11 31.02 8.10
N ARG A 176 19.59 32.19 8.47
CA ARG A 176 18.29 32.68 8.03
C ARG A 176 18.49 33.89 7.13
N ILE A 177 17.96 33.81 5.91
CA ILE A 177 18.01 34.88 4.91
C ILE A 177 16.58 35.38 4.69
N ASN A 178 16.32 36.62 5.09
CA ASN A 178 15.03 37.28 4.85
C ASN A 178 15.09 38.18 3.60
N ASP A 179 16.28 38.63 3.22
CA ASP A 179 16.50 39.41 2.01
C ASP A 179 16.57 38.53 0.76
N ASN A 180 15.72 38.82 -0.23
CA ASN A 180 15.62 38.06 -1.47
C ASN A 180 16.53 38.59 -2.59
N GLU A 181 17.36 39.61 -2.33
CA GLU A 181 18.35 40.09 -3.28
C GLU A 181 19.48 39.07 -3.52
N ASP A 182 19.71 38.71 -4.78
CA ASP A 182 20.77 37.77 -5.19
C ASP A 182 22.16 38.16 -4.68
N SER A 183 22.44 39.47 -4.56
CA SER A 183 23.70 40.01 -4.03
C SER A 183 23.91 39.61 -2.56
N VAL A 184 22.86 39.71 -1.74
CA VAL A 184 22.88 39.37 -0.31
C VAL A 184 22.99 37.87 -0.12
N ILE A 185 22.22 37.09 -0.88
CA ILE A 185 22.29 35.62 -0.84
C ILE A 185 23.70 35.15 -1.19
N LYS A 186 24.29 35.65 -2.28
CA LYS A 186 25.66 35.31 -2.70
C LYS A 186 26.69 35.60 -1.61
N LYS A 187 26.58 36.75 -0.94
CA LYS A 187 27.48 37.14 0.15
C LYS A 187 27.42 36.14 1.31
N TRP A 188 26.23 35.70 1.70
CA TRP A 188 26.08 34.71 2.76
C TRP A 188 26.61 33.32 2.37
N ILE A 189 26.33 32.87 1.14
CA ILE A 189 26.85 31.59 0.66
C ILE A 189 28.38 31.61 0.55
N GLN A 190 28.96 32.73 0.08
CA GLN A 190 30.41 32.91 0.10
C GLN A 190 30.97 32.80 1.53
N LYS A 191 30.32 33.44 2.51
CA LYS A 191 30.77 33.37 3.90
C LYS A 191 30.71 31.95 4.47
N ILE A 192 29.68 31.16 4.15
CA ILE A 192 29.63 29.73 4.53
C ILE A 192 30.82 28.97 3.93
N ASN A 193 31.14 29.19 2.66
CA ASN A 193 32.26 28.51 2.00
C ASN A 193 33.62 28.91 2.60
N GLU A 194 33.83 30.18 2.95
CA GLU A 194 35.04 30.64 3.64
C GLU A 194 35.23 29.91 4.98
N GLU A 195 34.17 29.81 5.77
CA GLU A 195 34.20 29.15 7.08
C GLU A 195 34.44 27.64 6.94
N GLN A 196 33.94 27.00 5.87
CA GLN A 196 34.27 25.62 5.54
C GLN A 196 35.77 25.40 5.22
N GLU A 197 36.39 26.34 4.53
CA GLU A 197 37.81 26.25 4.19
C GLU A 197 38.70 26.48 5.42
N GLU A 198 38.28 27.35 6.35
CA GLU A 198 38.95 27.57 7.62
C GLU A 198 38.78 26.38 8.58
N THR A 199 37.58 25.79 8.66
CA THR A 199 37.28 24.64 9.53
C THR A 199 38.00 23.35 9.15
N LYS A 200 38.36 23.15 7.87
CA LYS A 200 39.29 22.08 7.43
C LYS A 200 40.64 22.09 8.16
N LYS A 201 40.97 23.14 8.91
CA LYS A 201 42.22 23.28 9.69
C LYS A 201 42.04 23.05 11.20
N GLY A 202 40.85 22.67 11.72
CA GLY A 202 40.70 22.46 13.18
C GLY A 202 39.41 21.81 13.72
N LYS A 203 38.21 22.10 13.22
CA LYS A 203 36.91 21.50 13.68
C LYS A 203 36.00 21.32 12.47
N GLU A 204 35.60 20.09 12.13
CA GLU A 204 34.81 19.80 10.92
C GLU A 204 33.33 20.14 11.10
N LEU A 205 32.72 20.82 10.13
CA LEU A 205 31.28 21.09 10.10
C LEU A 205 30.51 19.88 9.53
N GLU A 206 29.53 19.36 10.26
CA GLU A 206 28.72 18.21 9.84
C GLU A 206 27.67 18.60 8.78
N TYR A 207 26.89 19.65 9.08
CA TYR A 207 25.83 20.13 8.20
C TYR A 207 25.55 21.63 8.36
N THR A 208 24.78 22.19 7.42
CA THR A 208 24.32 23.58 7.47
C THR A 208 22.83 23.65 7.17
N ILE A 209 22.11 24.39 8.01
CA ILE A 209 20.70 24.71 7.85
C ILE A 209 20.60 26.12 7.24
N ILE A 210 19.87 26.24 6.13
CA ILE A 210 19.60 27.53 5.47
C ILE A 210 18.09 27.68 5.34
N VAL A 211 17.55 28.68 6.03
CA VAL A 211 16.14 29.04 6.02
C VAL A 211 15.96 30.30 5.17
N VAL A 212 15.03 30.24 4.23
CA VAL A 212 14.63 31.37 3.37
C VAL A 212 13.12 31.60 3.44
N ASP A 213 12.65 32.74 2.95
CA ASP A 213 11.22 33.07 3.08
C ASP A 213 10.32 32.48 1.98
N ARG A 214 10.88 32.02 0.84
CA ARG A 214 10.09 31.52 -0.29
C ARG A 214 10.80 30.43 -1.12
N PRO A 215 10.04 29.53 -1.78
CA PRO A 215 10.58 28.45 -2.63
C PRO A 215 11.57 28.90 -3.71
N ALA A 216 11.29 29.99 -4.42
CA ALA A 216 12.17 30.49 -5.48
C ALA A 216 13.59 30.81 -4.97
N THR A 217 13.70 31.26 -3.72
CA THR A 217 14.99 31.57 -3.09
C THR A 217 15.75 30.30 -2.71
N VAL A 218 15.04 29.21 -2.41
CA VAL A 218 15.66 27.89 -2.16
C VAL A 218 16.44 27.44 -3.41
N ASP A 219 15.84 27.55 -4.60
CA ASP A 219 16.51 27.18 -5.84
C ASP A 219 17.74 28.04 -6.13
N THR A 220 17.67 29.36 -5.87
CA THR A 220 18.83 30.26 -5.98
C THR A 220 19.96 29.82 -5.05
N VAL A 221 19.65 29.49 -3.79
CA VAL A 221 20.64 29.01 -2.81
C VAL A 221 21.25 27.68 -3.25
N LEU A 222 20.43 26.71 -3.65
CA LEU A 222 20.90 25.39 -4.11
C LEU A 222 21.85 25.54 -5.30
N LYS A 223 21.52 26.39 -6.26
CA LYS A 223 22.37 26.69 -7.42
C LYS A 223 23.72 27.28 -7.00
N LEU A 224 23.74 28.23 -6.06
CA LEU A 224 24.99 28.82 -5.56
C LEU A 224 25.86 27.83 -4.79
N LEU A 225 25.24 26.81 -4.18
CA LEU A 225 25.91 25.71 -3.51
C LEU A 225 26.31 24.56 -4.45
N ASN A 226 26.06 24.68 -5.76
CA ASN A 226 26.23 23.61 -6.76
C ASN A 226 25.45 22.32 -6.41
N LEU A 227 24.25 22.47 -5.85
CA LEU A 227 23.33 21.38 -5.54
C LEU A 227 22.21 21.31 -6.59
N PRO A 228 21.60 20.12 -6.81
CA PRO A 228 20.47 19.99 -7.73
C PRO A 228 19.30 20.89 -7.27
N GLU A 229 18.74 21.65 -8.21
CA GLU A 229 17.55 22.46 -7.99
C GLU A 229 16.37 21.57 -7.60
N ARG A 230 15.51 22.09 -6.71
CA ARG A 230 14.34 21.38 -6.18
C ARG A 230 13.10 22.03 -6.78
N LYS A 231 12.96 21.89 -8.10
CA LYS A 231 11.88 22.55 -8.84
C LYS A 231 10.54 21.90 -8.54
N ASN A 232 9.54 22.75 -8.30
CA ASN A 232 8.16 22.40 -8.55
C ASN A 232 7.90 22.56 -10.05
N ASP A 233 8.28 21.57 -10.83
CA ASP A 233 8.14 21.53 -12.29
C ASP A 233 6.68 21.32 -12.75
N GLY A 234 5.70 21.42 -11.84
CA GLY A 234 4.32 21.06 -12.11
C GLY A 234 4.16 19.59 -12.47
N GLN A 235 5.18 18.75 -12.22
CA GLN A 235 5.16 17.38 -12.66
C GLN A 235 4.32 16.51 -11.73
N ASN A 236 3.53 15.71 -12.42
CA ASN A 236 2.85 14.49 -12.07
C ASN A 236 3.74 13.51 -11.25
N TYR A 237 3.94 13.77 -9.96
CA TYR A 237 4.59 12.85 -9.02
C TYR A 237 3.57 11.97 -8.30
N TRP A 238 3.90 10.68 -8.18
CA TRP A 238 3.09 9.69 -7.47
C TRP A 238 3.11 9.91 -5.96
N ILE A 239 1.93 9.78 -5.35
CA ILE A 239 1.71 10.02 -3.91
C ILE A 239 1.14 8.75 -3.31
N GLY A 240 1.74 8.29 -2.22
CA GLY A 240 1.32 7.08 -1.55
C GLY A 240 1.84 5.83 -2.24
N ARG A 241 1.14 4.71 -2.04
CA ARG A 241 1.57 3.39 -2.50
C ARG A 241 1.45 3.26 -4.02
N VAL A 242 2.34 2.52 -4.64
CA VAL A 242 2.24 2.13 -6.06
C VAL A 242 1.77 0.68 -6.10
N ILE A 243 0.45 0.48 -6.18
CA ILE A 243 -0.15 -0.86 -6.23
C ILE A 243 -0.38 -1.26 -7.67
N THR A 244 0.19 -2.38 -8.08
CA THR A 244 0.08 -2.94 -9.42
C THR A 244 -0.73 -4.23 -9.36
N CYS A 245 -1.85 -4.31 -10.06
CA CYS A 245 -2.60 -5.54 -10.28
C CYS A 245 -2.19 -6.12 -11.64
N VAL A 246 -1.65 -7.33 -11.64
CA VAL A 246 -1.30 -8.08 -12.86
C VAL A 246 -2.30 -9.21 -13.03
N ASP A 247 -2.97 -9.27 -14.18
CA ASP A 247 -3.97 -10.28 -14.51
C ASP A 247 -3.66 -10.91 -15.88
N LEU A 248 -3.43 -12.22 -15.91
CA LEU A 248 -3.08 -12.95 -17.12
C LEU A 248 -4.31 -13.15 -18.02
N ASN A 249 -4.19 -12.71 -19.26
CA ASN A 249 -5.30 -12.67 -20.20
C ASN A 249 -5.69 -14.08 -20.63
N ALA A 250 -6.97 -14.45 -20.42
CA ALA A 250 -7.51 -15.75 -20.82
C ALA A 250 -6.60 -16.92 -20.42
N PHE A 251 -6.14 -16.93 -19.17
CA PHE A 251 -5.01 -17.75 -18.73
C PHE A 251 -5.04 -19.24 -19.14
N TYR A 252 -6.15 -19.96 -18.93
CA TYR A 252 -6.19 -21.39 -19.34
C TYR A 252 -6.10 -21.56 -20.86
N PRO A 253 -6.93 -20.88 -21.69
CA PRO A 253 -6.73 -20.81 -23.14
C PRO A 253 -5.27 -20.50 -23.54
N SER A 254 -4.65 -19.47 -22.96
CA SER A 254 -3.28 -19.12 -23.31
C SER A 254 -2.25 -20.17 -22.86
N CYS A 255 -2.48 -20.88 -21.76
CA CYS A 255 -1.69 -22.06 -21.41
C CYS A 255 -1.84 -23.18 -22.46
N GLU A 256 -3.03 -23.40 -23.02
CA GLU A 256 -3.22 -24.37 -24.11
C GLU A 256 -2.54 -23.90 -25.41
N GLU A 257 -2.56 -22.60 -25.72
CA GLU A 257 -1.82 -22.02 -26.85
C GLU A 257 -0.29 -22.20 -26.71
N LEU A 258 0.24 -22.17 -25.48
CA LEU A 258 1.65 -22.49 -25.21
C LEU A 258 2.00 -23.95 -25.53
N ARG A 259 1.05 -24.88 -25.33
CA ARG A 259 1.23 -26.30 -25.66
C ARG A 259 1.03 -26.58 -27.15
N ASP A 260 0.07 -25.91 -27.76
CA ASP A 260 -0.34 -26.10 -29.14
C ASP A 260 -0.60 -24.74 -29.80
N ALA A 261 0.42 -24.23 -30.49
CA ALA A 261 0.36 -22.97 -31.22
C ALA A 261 -0.71 -22.96 -32.33
N SER A 262 -1.23 -24.12 -32.76
CA SER A 262 -2.30 -24.19 -33.76
C SER A 262 -3.65 -23.67 -33.24
N LEU A 263 -3.79 -23.47 -31.92
CA LEU A 263 -4.98 -22.90 -31.28
C LEU A 263 -5.05 -21.37 -31.40
N ILE A 264 -3.92 -20.70 -31.63
CA ILE A 264 -3.84 -19.25 -31.72
C ILE A 264 -4.77 -18.74 -32.83
N GLY A 265 -5.63 -17.78 -32.49
CA GLY A 265 -6.60 -17.20 -33.42
C GLY A 265 -7.81 -18.10 -33.73
N LYS A 266 -7.99 -19.22 -33.00
CA LYS A 266 -9.17 -20.09 -33.12
C LYS A 266 -10.01 -20.06 -31.85
N PRO A 267 -11.35 -20.18 -31.95
CA PRO A 267 -12.21 -20.25 -30.77
C PRO A 267 -11.98 -21.58 -30.04
N HIS A 268 -11.43 -21.49 -28.83
CA HIS A 268 -11.20 -22.65 -27.98
C HIS A 268 -11.51 -22.35 -26.50
N ALA A 269 -11.75 -23.40 -25.73
CA ALA A 269 -12.12 -23.29 -24.33
C ALA A 269 -11.56 -24.43 -23.48
N ALA A 270 -11.14 -24.07 -22.26
CA ALA A 270 -10.81 -25.01 -21.22
C ALA A 270 -12.10 -25.41 -20.46
N ILE A 271 -12.40 -26.71 -20.39
CA ILE A 271 -13.66 -27.25 -19.90
C ILE A 271 -13.47 -28.01 -18.58
N MET A 272 -14.28 -27.68 -17.59
CA MET A 272 -14.48 -28.50 -16.39
C MET A 272 -15.32 -29.73 -16.77
N THR A 273 -14.66 -30.87 -16.94
CA THR A 273 -15.30 -32.15 -17.25
C THR A 273 -14.51 -33.30 -16.63
N ASP A 274 -15.20 -34.41 -16.37
CA ASP A 274 -14.63 -35.71 -16.01
C ASP A 274 -14.24 -36.53 -17.26
N GLN A 275 -14.61 -36.06 -18.45
CA GLN A 275 -14.31 -36.72 -19.73
C GLN A 275 -12.88 -36.42 -20.19
N GLN A 276 -12.16 -37.45 -20.65
CA GLN A 276 -10.76 -37.32 -21.06
C GLN A 276 -10.59 -36.61 -22.41
N GLU A 277 -9.40 -36.03 -22.62
CA GLU A 277 -9.04 -35.40 -23.89
C GLU A 277 -9.05 -36.41 -25.04
N GLY A 278 -9.50 -36.00 -26.23
CA GLY A 278 -9.66 -36.88 -27.39
C GLY A 278 -10.93 -37.74 -27.39
N SER A 279 -11.69 -37.77 -26.28
CA SER A 279 -13.04 -38.34 -26.26
C SER A 279 -14.09 -37.35 -26.79
N ASN A 280 -15.29 -37.83 -27.13
CA ASN A 280 -16.40 -36.95 -27.48
C ASN A 280 -16.94 -36.26 -26.20
N ILE A 281 -16.36 -35.12 -25.84
CA ILE A 281 -16.78 -34.32 -24.68
C ILE A 281 -18.20 -33.77 -24.96
N THR A 282 -19.16 -34.19 -24.15
CA THR A 282 -20.59 -33.86 -24.29
C THR A 282 -21.16 -33.14 -23.07
N LYS A 283 -20.47 -33.19 -21.93
CA LYS A 283 -20.90 -32.54 -20.68
C LYS A 283 -19.75 -31.76 -20.05
N GLY A 284 -20.10 -30.68 -19.34
CA GLY A 284 -19.13 -29.84 -18.63
C GLY A 284 -19.55 -28.37 -18.57
N VAL A 285 -18.66 -27.56 -18.00
CA VAL A 285 -18.82 -26.10 -17.89
C VAL A 285 -17.53 -25.43 -18.37
N VAL A 286 -17.65 -24.32 -19.08
CA VAL A 286 -16.50 -23.52 -19.52
C VAL A 286 -15.79 -22.94 -18.30
N ALA A 287 -14.54 -23.36 -18.06
CA ALA A 287 -13.68 -22.77 -17.03
C ALA A 287 -13.21 -21.39 -17.49
N SER A 288 -12.61 -21.35 -18.68
CA SER A 288 -12.17 -20.15 -19.38
C SER A 288 -12.16 -20.40 -20.88
N CYS A 289 -12.24 -19.34 -21.67
CA CYS A 289 -12.30 -19.42 -23.14
C CYS A 289 -11.50 -18.28 -23.77
N SER A 290 -10.99 -18.56 -24.98
CA SER A 290 -10.17 -17.63 -25.75
C SER A 290 -10.95 -16.37 -26.13
N TYR A 291 -10.26 -15.29 -26.48
CA TYR A 291 -10.94 -14.05 -26.87
C TYR A 291 -11.77 -14.22 -28.15
N GLU A 292 -11.36 -15.11 -29.07
CA GLU A 292 -12.12 -15.50 -30.25
C GLU A 292 -13.44 -16.16 -29.87
N ALA A 293 -13.45 -17.05 -28.87
CA ALA A 293 -14.67 -17.66 -28.36
C ALA A 293 -15.55 -16.62 -27.61
N ARG A 294 -14.94 -15.69 -26.87
CA ARG A 294 -15.67 -14.59 -26.19
C ARG A 294 -16.39 -13.67 -27.17
N LYS A 295 -15.79 -13.37 -28.32
CA LYS A 295 -16.42 -12.59 -29.40
C LYS A 295 -17.69 -13.26 -29.94
N LEU A 296 -17.75 -14.59 -29.88
CA LEU A 296 -18.93 -15.38 -30.26
C LEU A 296 -19.94 -15.54 -29.11
N GLY A 297 -19.69 -14.91 -27.96
CA GLY A 297 -20.59 -14.92 -26.81
C GLY A 297 -20.34 -16.02 -25.79
N VAL A 298 -19.34 -16.89 -25.99
CA VAL A 298 -18.94 -17.89 -24.98
C VAL A 298 -18.36 -17.19 -23.76
N LYS A 299 -18.73 -17.63 -22.56
CA LYS A 299 -18.29 -17.02 -21.28
C LYS A 299 -17.85 -18.09 -20.29
N SER A 300 -16.99 -17.72 -19.34
CA SER A 300 -16.72 -18.54 -18.16
C SER A 300 -18.00 -18.84 -17.39
N ALA A 301 -18.04 -20.01 -16.72
CA ALA A 301 -19.20 -20.57 -16.04
C ALA A 301 -20.40 -20.91 -16.95
N MET A 302 -20.28 -20.80 -18.27
CA MET A 302 -21.32 -21.20 -19.22
C MET A 302 -21.39 -22.72 -19.36
N PRO A 303 -22.59 -23.33 -19.35
CA PRO A 303 -22.76 -24.76 -19.66
C PRO A 303 -22.24 -25.09 -21.06
N LEU A 304 -21.58 -26.25 -21.22
CA LEU A 304 -20.99 -26.65 -22.49
C LEU A 304 -22.01 -26.71 -23.64
N SER A 305 -23.24 -27.16 -23.35
CA SER A 305 -24.33 -27.19 -24.33
C SER A 305 -24.60 -25.81 -24.93
N LYS A 306 -24.67 -24.78 -24.09
CA LYS A 306 -24.88 -23.40 -24.54
C LYS A 306 -23.67 -22.84 -25.26
N ALA A 307 -22.46 -23.17 -24.79
CA ALA A 307 -21.23 -22.75 -25.46
C ALA A 307 -21.13 -23.32 -26.90
N ARG A 308 -21.53 -24.58 -27.11
CA ARG A 308 -21.59 -25.20 -28.45
C ARG A 308 -22.71 -24.66 -29.32
N GLU A 309 -23.84 -24.25 -28.75
CA GLU A 309 -24.90 -23.56 -29.49
C GLU A 309 -24.40 -22.22 -30.05
N LEU A 310 -23.64 -21.46 -29.25
CA LEU A 310 -23.05 -20.18 -29.66
C LEU A 310 -21.84 -20.35 -30.59
N CYS A 311 -21.05 -21.40 -30.39
CA CYS A 311 -19.87 -21.70 -31.19
C CYS A 311 -19.81 -23.21 -31.52
N PRO A 312 -20.43 -23.64 -32.64
CA PRO A 312 -20.47 -25.06 -33.02
C PRO A 312 -19.09 -25.69 -33.23
N ASN A 313 -18.12 -24.89 -33.68
CA ASN A 313 -16.75 -25.32 -33.95
C ASN A 313 -15.79 -25.05 -32.77
N LEU A 314 -16.31 -24.87 -31.54
CA LEU A 314 -15.51 -24.59 -30.36
C LEU A 314 -14.56 -25.76 -30.06
N ILE A 315 -13.25 -25.50 -30.10
CA ILE A 315 -12.23 -26.49 -29.74
C ILE A 315 -12.21 -26.63 -28.22
N LEU A 316 -12.31 -27.86 -27.72
CA LEU A 316 -12.41 -28.13 -26.29
C LEU A 316 -11.13 -28.76 -25.76
N LYS A 317 -10.63 -28.22 -24.66
CA LYS A 317 -9.51 -28.76 -23.89
C LYS A 317 -9.98 -29.06 -22.46
N PRO A 318 -9.88 -30.29 -21.95
CA PRO A 318 -10.10 -30.52 -20.53
C PRO A 318 -9.11 -29.72 -19.69
N VAL A 319 -9.53 -29.27 -18.52
CA VAL A 319 -8.64 -28.49 -17.65
C VAL A 319 -7.54 -29.36 -17.03
N ASP A 320 -6.30 -28.86 -17.15
CA ASP A 320 -5.11 -29.43 -16.55
C ASP A 320 -4.54 -28.51 -15.45
N ILE A 321 -5.12 -28.61 -14.24
CA ILE A 321 -4.70 -27.79 -13.09
C ILE A 321 -3.21 -27.92 -12.75
N PRO A 322 -2.60 -29.12 -12.71
CA PRO A 322 -1.16 -29.26 -12.47
C PRO A 322 -0.30 -28.42 -13.41
N TYR A 323 -0.60 -28.46 -14.71
CA TYR A 323 0.14 -27.66 -15.68
C TYR A 323 -0.11 -26.16 -15.55
N TYR A 324 -1.37 -25.75 -15.37
CA TYR A 324 -1.69 -24.33 -15.19
C TYR A 324 -0.99 -23.76 -13.94
N ARG A 325 -0.82 -24.56 -12.89
CA ARG A 325 -0.05 -24.16 -11.70
C ARG A 325 1.43 -24.01 -12.03
N GLN A 326 2.02 -24.95 -12.77
CA GLN A 326 3.42 -24.84 -13.19
C GLN A 326 3.69 -23.55 -13.97
N VAL A 327 2.78 -23.18 -14.89
CA VAL A 327 2.88 -21.93 -15.66
C VAL A 327 2.69 -20.71 -14.75
N SER A 328 1.71 -20.75 -13.85
CA SER A 328 1.47 -19.69 -12.86
C SER A 328 2.68 -19.46 -11.96
N ASP A 329 3.25 -20.52 -11.39
CA ASP A 329 4.40 -20.46 -10.50
C ASP A 329 5.60 -19.79 -11.19
N LYS A 330 5.80 -20.05 -12.49
CA LYS A 330 6.82 -19.38 -13.30
C LYS A 330 6.57 -17.87 -13.41
N VAL A 331 5.34 -17.45 -13.69
CA VAL A 331 4.96 -16.02 -13.76
C VAL A 331 5.11 -15.36 -12.40
N MET A 332 4.57 -15.96 -11.33
CA MET A 332 4.59 -15.39 -9.99
C MET A 332 6.03 -15.23 -9.47
N SER A 333 6.89 -16.24 -9.69
CA SER A 333 8.33 -16.16 -9.35
C SER A 333 9.03 -15.00 -10.05
N MET A 334 8.65 -14.68 -11.29
CA MET A 334 9.19 -13.53 -12.01
C MET A 334 8.65 -12.21 -11.41
N LEU A 335 7.35 -12.13 -11.14
CA LEU A 335 6.70 -10.95 -10.57
C LEU A 335 7.24 -10.58 -9.18
N GLU A 336 7.69 -11.55 -8.37
CA GLU A 336 8.35 -11.30 -7.09
C GLU A 336 9.57 -10.36 -7.22
N GLY A 337 10.30 -10.41 -8.34
CA GLY A 337 11.43 -9.50 -8.59
C GLY A 337 11.02 -8.02 -8.67
N TYR A 338 9.78 -7.76 -9.07
CA TYR A 338 9.19 -6.42 -9.25
C TYR A 338 8.41 -5.92 -8.03
N ALA A 339 8.24 -6.74 -7.01
CA ALA A 339 7.42 -6.43 -5.84
C ALA A 339 8.27 -6.21 -4.60
N ASP A 340 7.90 -5.22 -3.79
CA ASP A 340 8.27 -5.19 -2.37
C ASP A 340 7.50 -6.28 -1.61
N VAL A 341 6.22 -6.44 -1.96
CA VAL A 341 5.33 -7.48 -1.46
C VAL A 341 4.43 -7.96 -2.59
N LEU A 342 4.32 -9.28 -2.77
CA LEU A 342 3.43 -9.91 -3.74
C LEU A 342 2.30 -10.67 -3.03
N GLU A 343 1.07 -10.41 -3.44
CA GLU A 343 -0.14 -11.12 -3.01
C GLU A 343 -0.74 -11.85 -4.20
N GLN A 344 -0.58 -13.17 -4.24
CA GLN A 344 -1.23 -14.00 -5.26
C GLN A 344 -2.69 -14.29 -4.90
N THR A 345 -3.63 -13.62 -5.56
CA THR A 345 -5.07 -13.79 -5.34
C THR A 345 -5.60 -15.07 -5.97
N SER A 346 -5.21 -15.33 -7.22
CA SER A 346 -5.58 -16.52 -8.00
C SER A 346 -4.38 -17.09 -8.74
N ILE A 347 -4.62 -18.12 -9.55
CA ILE A 347 -3.59 -18.74 -10.39
C ILE A 347 -3.11 -17.80 -11.50
N ASP A 348 -3.90 -16.80 -11.86
CA ASP A 348 -3.68 -15.88 -12.97
C ASP A 348 -3.60 -14.41 -12.56
N GLU A 349 -3.76 -14.10 -11.27
CA GLU A 349 -3.83 -12.73 -10.77
C GLU A 349 -2.97 -12.54 -9.52
N ALA A 350 -2.28 -11.40 -9.47
CA ALA A 350 -1.53 -10.96 -8.29
C ALA A 350 -1.58 -9.44 -8.12
N TYR A 351 -1.55 -9.00 -6.86
CA TYR A 351 -1.21 -7.63 -6.50
C TYR A 351 0.26 -7.54 -6.13
N LEU A 352 0.91 -6.47 -6.56
CA LEU A 352 2.27 -6.12 -6.19
C LEU A 352 2.23 -4.75 -5.53
N ASP A 353 2.82 -4.63 -4.35
CA ASP A 353 3.27 -3.32 -3.88
C ASP A 353 4.64 -3.05 -4.49
N CYS A 354 4.72 -2.03 -5.36
CA CYS A 354 5.94 -1.66 -6.08
C CYS A 354 6.56 -0.35 -5.55
N THR A 355 6.06 0.15 -4.41
CA THR A 355 6.34 1.51 -3.92
C THR A 355 7.84 1.79 -3.80
N LYS A 356 8.62 0.94 -3.12
CA LYS A 356 10.06 1.13 -2.95
C LYS A 356 10.84 0.63 -4.17
N LYS A 357 10.37 -0.43 -4.84
CA LYS A 357 11.03 -0.97 -6.05
C LYS A 357 11.14 0.05 -7.17
N VAL A 358 10.08 0.82 -7.43
CA VAL A 358 10.11 1.89 -8.43
C VAL A 358 11.18 2.93 -8.08
N VAL A 359 11.22 3.38 -6.82
CA VAL A 359 12.21 4.38 -6.38
C VAL A 359 13.62 3.83 -6.48
N SER A 360 13.85 2.60 -6.06
CA SER A 360 15.17 1.98 -6.15
C SER A 360 15.69 1.94 -7.60
N LYS A 361 14.80 1.86 -8.59
CA LYS A 361 15.18 1.80 -10.00
C LYS A 361 15.40 3.18 -10.63
N TYR A 362 14.57 4.17 -10.30
CA TYR A 362 14.58 5.47 -10.99
C TYR A 362 14.92 6.68 -10.11
N ASN A 363 15.17 6.46 -8.81
CA ASN A 363 15.48 7.49 -7.80
C ASN A 363 14.42 8.61 -7.64
N GLN A 364 13.22 8.45 -8.21
CA GLN A 364 12.13 9.44 -8.15
C GLN A 364 10.76 8.80 -8.49
N TYR A 365 9.67 9.36 -7.93
CA TYR A 365 8.28 8.92 -8.12
C TYR A 365 7.55 9.58 -9.30
N HIS A 366 8.26 9.97 -10.36
CA HIS A 366 7.61 10.62 -11.50
C HIS A 366 6.63 9.67 -12.22
N TYR A 367 5.46 10.13 -12.67
CA TYR A 367 4.44 9.27 -13.31
C TYR A 367 4.99 8.48 -14.50
N SER A 368 5.89 9.06 -15.31
CA SER A 368 6.53 8.33 -16.42
C SER A 368 7.35 7.13 -15.94
N ASN A 369 7.96 7.19 -14.75
CA ASN A 369 8.69 6.06 -14.18
C ASN A 369 7.74 4.95 -13.74
N ILE A 370 6.57 5.31 -13.20
CA ILE A 370 5.51 4.34 -12.85
C ILE A 370 5.02 3.62 -14.11
N GLU A 371 4.78 4.38 -15.18
CA GLU A 371 4.36 3.85 -16.46
C GLU A 371 5.42 2.94 -17.09
N HIS A 372 6.68 3.38 -17.15
CA HIS A 372 7.80 2.55 -17.62
C HIS A 372 7.95 1.29 -16.78
N TYR A 373 7.81 1.37 -15.45
CA TYR A 373 7.90 0.21 -14.59
C TYR A 373 6.80 -0.82 -14.87
N ALA A 374 5.57 -0.35 -15.08
CA ALA A 374 4.43 -1.23 -15.42
C ALA A 374 4.59 -1.86 -16.81
N LEU A 375 5.09 -1.09 -17.79
CA LEU A 375 5.43 -1.60 -19.13
C LEU A 375 6.55 -2.65 -19.07
N ASP A 376 7.57 -2.44 -18.25
CA ASP A 376 8.65 -3.39 -18.05
C ASP A 376 8.14 -4.72 -17.49
N ILE A 377 7.24 -4.68 -16.49
CA ILE A 377 6.57 -5.88 -15.96
C ILE A 377 5.84 -6.60 -17.10
N LYS A 378 4.99 -5.86 -17.83
CA LYS A 378 4.19 -6.40 -18.93
C LYS A 378 5.05 -7.12 -19.97
N LYS A 379 6.09 -6.44 -20.44
CA LYS A 379 7.04 -6.93 -21.44
C LYS A 379 7.78 -8.15 -20.94
N THR A 380 8.19 -8.15 -19.67
CA THR A 380 8.89 -9.30 -19.07
C THR A 380 8.00 -10.55 -18.98
N VAL A 381 6.71 -10.39 -18.66
CA VAL A 381 5.74 -11.50 -18.69
C VAL A 381 5.67 -12.09 -20.11
N GLU A 382 5.56 -11.23 -21.13
CA GLU A 382 5.48 -11.69 -22.53
C GLU A 382 6.78 -12.38 -22.97
N GLU A 383 7.94 -11.78 -22.73
CA GLU A 383 9.24 -12.32 -23.18
C GLU A 383 9.65 -13.61 -22.45
N GLN A 384 9.42 -13.70 -21.14
CA GLN A 384 9.90 -14.85 -20.35
C GLN A 384 8.87 -15.98 -20.24
N CYS A 385 7.58 -15.65 -20.31
CA CYS A 385 6.50 -16.62 -20.12
C CYS A 385 5.66 -16.86 -21.39
N ASN A 386 5.87 -16.10 -22.46
CA ASN A 386 5.05 -16.14 -23.69
C ASN A 386 3.55 -15.95 -23.39
N LEU A 387 3.23 -15.17 -22.35
CA LEU A 387 1.87 -14.87 -21.92
C LEU A 387 1.62 -13.38 -21.95
N ARG A 388 0.39 -13.00 -22.30
CA ARG A 388 -0.06 -11.62 -22.23
C ARG A 388 -0.76 -11.34 -20.92
N SER A 389 -0.55 -10.15 -20.38
CA SER A 389 -1.17 -9.68 -19.14
C SER A 389 -1.88 -8.35 -19.35
N SER A 390 -2.95 -8.10 -18.62
CA SER A 390 -3.48 -6.75 -18.46
C SER A 390 -3.09 -6.23 -17.09
N ILE A 391 -2.59 -5.00 -17.04
CA ILE A 391 -2.00 -4.43 -15.83
C ILE A 391 -2.74 -3.15 -15.45
N GLY A 392 -3.06 -3.04 -14.17
CA GLY A 392 -3.65 -1.85 -13.57
C GLY A 392 -2.74 -1.30 -12.49
N VAL A 393 -2.49 0.00 -12.50
CA VAL A 393 -1.69 0.67 -11.46
C VAL A 393 -2.52 1.74 -10.76
N ALA A 394 -2.60 1.72 -9.43
CA ALA A 394 -3.34 2.70 -8.65
C ALA A 394 -2.81 2.82 -7.20
N PRO A 395 -3.25 3.82 -6.41
CA PRO A 395 -2.82 3.97 -5.02
C PRO A 395 -3.37 2.90 -4.05
N THR A 396 -4.39 2.16 -4.47
CA THR A 396 -5.12 1.19 -3.65
C THR A 396 -5.36 -0.11 -4.43
N LYS A 397 -5.55 -1.23 -3.71
CA LYS A 397 -5.80 -2.55 -4.33
C LYS A 397 -7.08 -2.53 -5.16
N SER A 398 -8.17 -2.01 -4.58
CA SER A 398 -9.46 -1.95 -5.28
C SER A 398 -9.40 -1.14 -6.58
N ALA A 399 -8.69 -0.01 -6.57
CA ALA A 399 -8.51 0.81 -7.76
C ALA A 399 -7.58 0.15 -8.80
N ALA A 400 -6.50 -0.50 -8.36
CA ALA A 400 -5.57 -1.20 -9.24
C ALA A 400 -6.26 -2.35 -9.97
N LYS A 401 -7.16 -3.06 -9.28
CA LYS A 401 -8.01 -4.10 -9.87
C LYS A 401 -8.98 -3.56 -10.93
N MET A 402 -9.65 -2.45 -10.62
CA MET A 402 -10.53 -1.80 -11.61
C MET A 402 -9.75 -1.34 -12.84
N ALA A 403 -8.53 -0.82 -12.64
CA ALA A 403 -7.65 -0.43 -13.74
C ALA A 403 -7.23 -1.64 -14.60
N SER A 404 -6.86 -2.78 -14.01
CA SER A 404 -6.40 -3.96 -14.77
C SER A 404 -7.49 -4.57 -15.65
N ASP A 405 -8.77 -4.42 -15.25
CA ASP A 405 -9.93 -4.86 -16.03
C ASP A 405 -10.39 -3.83 -17.08
N PHE A 406 -9.90 -2.58 -17.04
CA PHE A 406 -10.47 -1.47 -17.82
C PHE A 406 -10.22 -1.62 -19.33
N GLN A 407 -9.00 -2.01 -19.73
CA GLN A 407 -8.57 -2.12 -21.13
C GLN A 407 -8.21 -3.55 -21.56
N LYS A 408 -8.85 -4.57 -20.97
CA LYS A 408 -8.64 -5.97 -21.41
C LYS A 408 -9.11 -6.20 -22.87
N PRO A 409 -8.42 -7.05 -23.66
CA PRO A 409 -7.15 -7.74 -23.37
C PRO A 409 -5.91 -6.86 -23.55
N ASP A 410 -4.82 -7.31 -22.93
CA ASP A 410 -3.47 -6.80 -23.13
C ASP A 410 -3.30 -5.31 -22.83
N GLY A 411 -4.18 -4.76 -21.98
CA GLY A 411 -4.18 -3.35 -21.62
C GLY A 411 -3.19 -2.98 -20.52
N LEU A 412 -2.84 -1.69 -20.46
CA LEU A 412 -2.21 -1.06 -19.30
C LEU A 412 -3.03 0.16 -18.95
N THR A 413 -3.53 0.23 -17.72
CA THR A 413 -4.29 1.40 -17.25
C THR A 413 -3.72 1.89 -15.93
N ILE A 414 -3.51 3.20 -15.81
CA ILE A 414 -2.94 3.83 -14.63
C ILE A 414 -3.94 4.85 -14.08
N PHE A 415 -4.37 4.67 -12.84
CA PHE A 415 -5.16 5.65 -12.11
C PHE A 415 -4.24 6.45 -11.21
N TYR A 416 -3.94 7.67 -11.64
CA TYR A 416 -3.08 8.56 -10.90
C TYR A 416 -3.76 9.08 -9.62
N PRO A 417 -3.04 9.17 -8.48
CA PRO A 417 -3.65 9.55 -7.20
C PRO A 417 -4.43 10.87 -7.23
N ASN A 418 -3.91 11.89 -7.93
CA ASN A 418 -4.56 13.19 -8.05
C ASN A 418 -5.81 13.20 -8.97
N GLN A 419 -6.02 12.15 -9.75
CA GLN A 419 -7.13 12.02 -10.71
C GLN A 419 -8.06 10.86 -10.37
N LEU A 420 -7.74 10.06 -9.35
CA LEU A 420 -8.42 8.82 -9.02
C LEU A 420 -9.93 9.02 -8.84
N GLN A 421 -10.34 9.94 -7.96
CA GLN A 421 -11.76 10.17 -7.68
C GLN A 421 -12.53 10.56 -8.95
N LYS A 422 -12.00 11.52 -9.73
CA LYS A 422 -12.59 11.96 -10.99
C LYS A 422 -12.71 10.83 -12.02
N PHE A 423 -11.73 9.92 -12.05
CA PHE A 423 -11.78 8.76 -12.93
C PHE A 423 -12.89 7.79 -12.49
N LEU A 424 -13.01 7.52 -11.19
CA LEU A 424 -13.99 6.61 -10.63
C LEU A 424 -15.43 7.12 -10.79
N GLU A 425 -15.68 8.43 -10.68
CA GLU A 425 -17.02 9.02 -10.62
C GLU A 425 -18.02 8.50 -11.67
N ASN A 426 -17.55 8.28 -12.90
CA ASN A 426 -18.37 7.88 -14.04
C ASN A 426 -18.44 6.36 -14.26
N LEU A 427 -17.66 5.57 -13.52
CA LEU A 427 -17.71 4.13 -13.64
C LEU A 427 -18.97 3.59 -12.97
N GLU A 428 -19.52 2.51 -13.52
CA GLU A 428 -20.63 1.81 -12.89
C GLU A 428 -20.20 1.11 -11.60
N VAL A 429 -21.10 1.03 -10.61
CA VAL A 429 -20.82 0.37 -9.32
C VAL A 429 -20.41 -1.11 -9.46
N GLU A 430 -20.84 -1.79 -10.52
CA GLU A 430 -20.49 -3.18 -10.79
C GLU A 430 -19.00 -3.39 -11.16
N ARG A 431 -18.26 -2.32 -11.48
CA ARG A 431 -16.81 -2.37 -11.69
C ARG A 431 -16.04 -2.61 -10.40
N VAL A 432 -16.61 -2.28 -9.25
CA VAL A 432 -15.96 -2.47 -7.96
C VAL A 432 -15.91 -3.96 -7.62
N SER A 433 -14.69 -4.52 -7.56
CA SER A 433 -14.48 -5.89 -7.11
C SER A 433 -15.07 -6.09 -5.72
N GLY A 434 -15.93 -7.11 -5.55
CA GLY A 434 -16.69 -7.37 -4.32
C GLY A 434 -18.16 -6.92 -4.38
N ILE A 435 -18.55 -6.06 -5.33
CA ILE A 435 -19.95 -5.75 -5.62
C ILE A 435 -20.49 -6.77 -6.63
N GLY A 436 -21.02 -7.89 -6.12
CA GLY A 436 -21.64 -8.93 -6.95
C GLY A 436 -23.05 -8.58 -7.42
N ALA A 437 -23.61 -9.38 -8.33
CA ALA A 437 -24.91 -9.14 -8.98
C ALA A 437 -26.06 -8.81 -8.02
N LYS A 438 -26.13 -9.46 -6.85
CA LYS A 438 -27.16 -9.17 -5.83
C LYS A 438 -26.98 -7.78 -5.22
N THR A 439 -25.75 -7.43 -4.83
CA THR A 439 -25.42 -6.12 -4.27
C THR A 439 -25.65 -5.02 -5.30
N GLN A 440 -25.25 -5.27 -6.56
CA GLN A 440 -25.53 -4.38 -7.68
C GLN A 440 -27.04 -4.12 -7.83
N GLN A 441 -27.87 -5.17 -7.78
CA GLN A 441 -29.31 -5.03 -7.88
C GLN A 441 -29.86 -4.13 -6.77
N VAL A 442 -29.48 -4.38 -5.52
CA VAL A 442 -29.90 -3.54 -4.38
C VAL A 442 -29.46 -2.08 -4.57
N LEU A 443 -28.21 -1.85 -4.94
CA LEU A 443 -27.68 -0.50 -5.17
C LEU A 443 -28.45 0.22 -6.29
N LYS A 444 -28.62 -0.42 -7.46
CA LYS A 444 -29.25 0.18 -8.63
C LYS A 444 -30.77 0.34 -8.46
N GLU A 445 -31.47 -0.69 -8.04
CA GLU A 445 -32.95 -0.74 -8.04
C GLU A 445 -33.57 -0.18 -6.75
N GLU A 446 -32.99 -0.48 -5.58
CA GLU A 446 -33.58 -0.05 -4.31
C GLU A 446 -33.02 1.30 -3.82
N MET A 447 -31.75 1.60 -4.12
CA MET A 447 -31.06 2.80 -3.61
C MET A 447 -30.81 3.87 -4.68
N GLY A 448 -31.04 3.58 -5.96
CA GLY A 448 -30.82 4.51 -7.07
C GLY A 448 -29.35 4.84 -7.34
N ILE A 449 -28.42 3.99 -6.90
CA ILE A 449 -26.98 4.16 -7.01
C ILE A 449 -26.46 3.33 -8.19
N HIS A 450 -26.21 4.00 -9.32
CA HIS A 450 -25.73 3.40 -10.56
C HIS A 450 -24.22 3.57 -10.76
N THR A 451 -23.65 4.70 -10.32
CA THR A 451 -22.23 5.00 -10.51
C THR A 451 -21.44 5.04 -9.21
N ILE A 452 -20.12 4.85 -9.30
CA ILE A 452 -19.22 4.97 -8.15
C ILE A 452 -19.26 6.40 -7.58
N GLY A 453 -19.41 7.43 -8.41
CA GLY A 453 -19.57 8.81 -7.94
C GLY A 453 -20.84 9.04 -7.12
N GLN A 454 -21.93 8.35 -7.45
CA GLN A 454 -23.16 8.36 -6.64
C GLN A 454 -22.93 7.62 -5.32
N LEU A 455 -22.26 6.46 -5.36
CA LEU A 455 -21.92 5.69 -4.16
C LEU A 455 -21.02 6.49 -3.19
N ALA A 456 -20.05 7.23 -3.73
CA ALA A 456 -19.13 8.06 -2.95
C ALA A 456 -19.82 9.20 -2.19
N LYS A 457 -20.89 9.77 -2.78
CA LYS A 457 -21.68 10.88 -2.21
C LYS A 457 -22.86 10.40 -1.35
N TYR A 458 -23.14 9.10 -1.34
CA TYR A 458 -24.26 8.55 -0.60
C TYR A 458 -23.99 8.55 0.91
N ASP A 459 -25.06 8.61 1.71
CA ASP A 459 -24.94 8.54 3.17
C ASP A 459 -24.39 7.18 3.62
N VAL A 460 -23.20 7.21 4.22
CA VAL A 460 -22.51 6.01 4.70
C VAL A 460 -23.31 5.27 5.78
N GLN A 461 -24.13 5.96 6.60
CA GLN A 461 -24.94 5.29 7.62
C GLN A 461 -26.00 4.40 6.98
N ASN A 462 -26.67 4.88 5.92
CA ASN A 462 -27.65 4.07 5.19
C ASN A 462 -26.99 2.86 4.49
N LEU A 463 -25.77 3.00 3.98
CA LEU A 463 -25.01 1.87 3.44
C LEU A 463 -24.67 0.85 4.53
N MET A 464 -24.27 1.31 5.71
CA MET A 464 -23.96 0.46 6.86
C MET A 464 -25.19 -0.27 7.39
N ASP A 465 -26.35 0.38 7.43
CA ASP A 465 -27.60 -0.24 7.85
C ASP A 465 -28.06 -1.30 6.85
N ARG A 466 -27.90 -1.05 5.55
CA ARG A 466 -28.33 -1.98 4.50
C ARG A 466 -27.39 -3.18 4.31
N PHE A 467 -26.08 -2.95 4.29
CA PHE A 467 -25.08 -3.96 3.94
C PHE A 467 -24.26 -4.47 5.14
N GLY A 468 -24.54 -3.94 6.33
CA GLY A 468 -23.77 -4.14 7.55
C GLY A 468 -22.59 -3.18 7.64
N LYS A 469 -22.25 -2.80 8.89
CA LYS A 469 -21.21 -1.80 9.21
C LYS A 469 -19.91 -1.94 8.42
N LYS A 470 -19.37 -3.16 8.32
CA LYS A 470 -18.10 -3.41 7.63
C LYS A 470 -18.20 -3.17 6.12
N ASN A 471 -19.21 -3.75 5.47
CA ASN A 471 -19.32 -3.71 4.02
C ASN A 471 -19.81 -2.34 3.52
N GLY A 472 -20.75 -1.71 4.23
CA GLY A 472 -21.25 -0.38 3.88
C GLY A 472 -20.15 0.68 3.93
N LEU A 473 -19.33 0.66 4.99
CA LEU A 473 -18.17 1.54 5.11
C LEU A 473 -17.12 1.26 4.02
N TRP A 474 -16.79 -0.01 3.79
CA TRP A 474 -15.83 -0.39 2.76
C TRP A 474 -16.24 0.05 1.35
N MET A 475 -17.52 -0.12 0.97
CA MET A 475 -18.03 0.34 -0.34
C MET A 475 -17.87 1.85 -0.51
N TRP A 476 -18.22 2.60 0.53
CA TRP A 476 -18.10 4.05 0.54
C TRP A 476 -16.63 4.51 0.46
N GLN A 477 -15.74 3.84 1.20
CA GLN A 477 -14.30 4.05 1.19
C GLN A 477 -13.68 3.82 -0.19
N VAL A 478 -13.97 2.66 -0.81
CA VAL A 478 -13.50 2.34 -2.17
C VAL A 478 -14.02 3.35 -3.19
N ALA A 479 -15.29 3.76 -3.08
CA ALA A 479 -15.89 4.74 -3.97
C ALA A 479 -15.22 6.12 -3.89
N ASN A 480 -14.70 6.49 -2.71
CA ASN A 480 -13.93 7.71 -2.50
C ASN A 480 -12.43 7.54 -2.79
N GLY A 481 -11.99 6.39 -3.33
CA GLY A 481 -10.57 6.11 -3.59
C GLY A 481 -9.73 5.91 -2.33
N GLN A 482 -10.37 5.67 -1.19
CA GLN A 482 -9.76 5.55 0.14
C GLN A 482 -9.82 4.09 0.60
N ASP A 483 -8.95 3.25 0.07
CA ASP A 483 -8.81 1.85 0.46
C ASP A 483 -7.40 1.63 1.02
N ASP A 484 -7.32 1.33 2.31
CA ASP A 484 -6.09 1.14 3.07
C ASP A 484 -5.65 -0.33 3.17
N ASP A 485 -6.36 -1.27 2.52
CA ASP A 485 -6.00 -2.69 2.54
C ASP A 485 -4.58 -2.87 1.97
N PRO A 486 -3.62 -3.40 2.76
CA PRO A 486 -2.27 -3.63 2.29
C PRO A 486 -2.21 -4.82 1.32
N VAL A 487 -1.22 -4.78 0.43
CA VAL A 487 -0.80 -6.00 -0.27
C VAL A 487 -0.08 -6.85 0.76
N ILE A 488 -0.59 -8.05 1.02
CA ILE A 488 -0.03 -8.97 2.01
C ILE A 488 0.29 -10.29 1.34
N PRO A 489 1.45 -10.93 1.63
CA PRO A 489 1.72 -12.26 1.12
C PRO A 489 0.57 -13.19 1.51
N ARG A 490 0.16 -14.03 0.56
CA ARG A 490 -0.96 -14.96 0.80
C ARG A 490 -0.66 -15.80 2.04
N GLU A 491 -1.50 -15.63 3.06
CA GLU A 491 -1.40 -16.41 4.28
C GLU A 491 -1.78 -17.87 4.04
N ASP A 492 -1.42 -18.69 5.01
CA ASP A 492 -1.66 -20.11 5.00
C ASP A 492 -3.17 -20.44 5.03
N HIS A 493 -3.55 -21.65 4.61
CA HIS A 493 -4.97 -21.98 4.43
C HIS A 493 -5.78 -21.93 5.75
N ILE A 494 -6.89 -21.18 5.75
CA ILE A 494 -7.86 -21.17 6.87
C ILE A 494 -8.77 -22.40 6.90
N SER A 495 -8.94 -23.08 5.75
CA SER A 495 -9.70 -24.32 5.62
C SER A 495 -9.33 -25.10 4.35
N LEU A 496 -9.58 -26.40 4.36
CA LEU A 496 -9.46 -27.30 3.20
C LEU A 496 -10.80 -28.00 2.99
N SER A 497 -11.22 -28.17 1.74
CA SER A 497 -12.47 -28.86 1.43
C SER A 497 -12.39 -29.62 0.11
N THR A 498 -13.28 -30.59 -0.06
CA THR A 498 -13.60 -31.26 -1.32
C THR A 498 -15.13 -31.38 -1.45
N GLU A 499 -15.66 -31.25 -2.67
CA GLU A 499 -17.08 -31.42 -2.96
C GLU A 499 -17.29 -32.09 -4.32
N ARG A 500 -18.36 -32.91 -4.43
CA ARG A 500 -18.73 -33.63 -5.65
C ARG A 500 -20.22 -33.50 -5.93
N THR A 501 -20.54 -33.29 -7.20
CA THR A 501 -21.91 -33.40 -7.71
C THR A 501 -22.19 -34.88 -7.98
N LEU A 502 -23.30 -35.39 -7.45
CA LEU A 502 -23.72 -36.78 -7.60
C LEU A 502 -24.27 -37.02 -9.01
N GLU A 503 -24.02 -38.20 -9.56
CA GLU A 503 -24.57 -38.61 -10.86
C GLU A 503 -26.10 -38.75 -10.81
N SER A 504 -26.60 -39.36 -9.73
CA SER A 504 -28.02 -39.51 -9.45
C SER A 504 -28.37 -38.82 -8.14
N PHE A 505 -29.29 -37.86 -8.19
CA PHE A 505 -29.71 -37.15 -6.99
C PHE A 505 -30.54 -38.06 -6.09
N THR A 506 -30.29 -38.03 -4.79
CA THR A 506 -30.88 -38.98 -3.83
C THR A 506 -31.34 -38.31 -2.55
N LYS A 507 -32.28 -38.94 -1.82
CA LYS A 507 -32.62 -38.59 -0.43
C LYS A 507 -32.11 -39.63 0.57
N ASP A 508 -31.44 -40.67 0.10
CA ASP A 508 -31.00 -41.75 0.97
C ASP A 508 -29.74 -41.34 1.75
N LYS A 509 -29.91 -41.13 3.07
CA LYS A 509 -28.81 -40.83 3.99
C LYS A 509 -27.68 -41.86 3.90
N LYS A 510 -27.98 -43.15 3.75
CA LYS A 510 -26.98 -44.22 3.70
C LYS A 510 -26.11 -44.11 2.46
N VAL A 511 -26.72 -43.83 1.30
CA VAL A 511 -25.99 -43.60 0.05
C VAL A 511 -25.04 -42.40 0.20
N ILE A 512 -25.51 -41.30 0.81
CA ILE A 512 -24.68 -40.12 1.07
C ILE A 512 -23.54 -40.42 2.03
N LEU A 513 -23.81 -41.12 3.13
CA LEU A 513 -22.81 -41.50 4.12
C LEU A 513 -21.70 -42.35 3.48
N GLN A 514 -22.08 -43.38 2.71
CA GLN A 514 -21.12 -44.24 2.01
C GLN A 514 -20.29 -43.45 1.00
N PHE A 515 -20.92 -42.56 0.23
CA PHE A 515 -20.21 -41.71 -0.73
C PHE A 515 -19.20 -40.80 -0.03
N LEU A 516 -19.60 -40.14 1.07
CA LEU A 516 -18.69 -39.28 1.83
C LEU A 516 -17.48 -40.05 2.38
N LEU A 517 -17.72 -41.23 2.97
CA LEU A 517 -16.69 -42.06 3.58
C LEU A 517 -15.72 -42.66 2.55
N ASN A 518 -16.23 -43.14 1.42
CA ASN A 518 -15.44 -43.86 0.43
C ASN A 518 -14.73 -42.93 -0.55
N GLU A 519 -15.36 -41.80 -0.92
CA GLU A 519 -14.83 -40.93 -1.98
C GLU A 519 -14.16 -39.67 -1.44
N LEU A 520 -14.75 -39.03 -0.42
CA LEU A 520 -14.32 -37.68 -0.01
C LEU A 520 -13.38 -37.66 1.20
N VAL A 521 -13.46 -38.64 2.11
CA VAL A 521 -12.59 -38.69 3.29
C VAL A 521 -11.14 -38.85 2.88
N ASP A 522 -10.84 -39.80 2.00
CA ASP A 522 -9.47 -40.04 1.52
C ASP A 522 -8.92 -38.82 0.79
N GLU A 523 -9.69 -38.26 -0.16
CA GLU A 523 -9.28 -37.08 -0.90
C GLU A 523 -9.00 -35.89 0.04
N LEU A 524 -9.85 -35.65 1.03
CA LEU A 524 -9.65 -34.56 1.98
C LEU A 524 -8.44 -34.83 2.90
N TYR A 525 -8.29 -36.06 3.38
CA TYR A 525 -7.20 -36.44 4.27
C TYR A 525 -5.84 -36.36 3.57
N GLU A 526 -5.74 -36.79 2.31
CA GLU A 526 -4.54 -36.62 1.50
C GLU A 526 -4.17 -35.15 1.34
N ARG A 527 -5.15 -34.27 1.08
CA ARG A 527 -4.92 -32.82 1.01
C ARG A 527 -4.41 -32.24 2.33
N VAL A 528 -4.96 -32.69 3.45
CA VAL A 528 -4.53 -32.28 4.80
C VAL A 528 -3.11 -32.75 5.09
N SER A 529 -2.83 -34.03 4.81
CA SER A 529 -1.55 -34.68 5.12
C SER A 529 -0.41 -34.16 4.25
N ARG A 530 -0.64 -34.02 2.94
CA ARG A 530 0.36 -33.48 1.99
C ARG A 530 0.76 -32.04 2.31
N ARG A 531 -0.14 -31.28 2.95
CA ARG A 531 0.11 -29.89 3.37
C ARG A 531 0.49 -29.77 4.84
N GLU A 532 0.68 -30.90 5.52
CA GLU A 532 1.15 -30.98 6.90
C GLU A 532 0.26 -30.21 7.90
N TYR A 533 -1.06 -30.25 7.71
CA TYR A 533 -2.00 -29.60 8.63
C TYR A 533 -2.55 -30.56 9.69
N ARG A 534 -2.85 -29.98 10.86
CA ARG A 534 -3.84 -30.48 11.80
C ARG A 534 -5.08 -29.60 11.77
N PHE A 535 -6.24 -30.12 12.16
CA PHE A 535 -7.53 -29.41 12.14
C PHE A 535 -8.28 -29.57 13.46
N LYS A 536 -9.18 -28.63 13.80
CA LYS A 536 -10.14 -28.83 14.91
C LYS A 536 -11.55 -29.09 14.43
N THR A 537 -11.95 -28.54 13.30
CA THR A 537 -13.34 -28.59 12.86
C THR A 537 -13.49 -29.47 11.64
N VAL A 538 -14.53 -30.30 11.62
CA VAL A 538 -14.99 -31.05 10.45
C VAL A 538 -16.41 -30.62 10.12
N ALA A 539 -16.68 -30.39 8.84
CA ALA A 539 -17.99 -29.99 8.34
C ALA A 539 -18.42 -30.85 7.16
N VAL A 540 -19.71 -31.19 7.15
CA VAL A 540 -20.41 -31.75 5.99
C VAL A 540 -21.22 -30.62 5.36
N LYS A 541 -21.16 -30.52 4.03
CA LYS A 541 -21.97 -29.63 3.21
C LYS A 541 -22.86 -30.44 2.30
N ILE A 542 -24.14 -30.08 2.23
CA ILE A 542 -25.12 -30.65 1.31
C ILE A 542 -25.65 -29.51 0.44
N VAL A 543 -25.73 -29.77 -0.86
CA VAL A 543 -26.45 -28.93 -1.83
C VAL A 543 -27.58 -29.76 -2.41
N ARG A 544 -28.78 -29.21 -2.38
CA ARG A 544 -30.02 -29.85 -2.84
C ARG A 544 -30.33 -29.51 -4.30
N SER A 545 -31.28 -30.23 -4.91
CA SER A 545 -31.69 -30.06 -6.31
C SER A 545 -32.30 -28.69 -6.61
N ASP A 546 -32.85 -28.03 -5.59
CA ASP A 546 -33.34 -26.64 -5.63
C ASP A 546 -32.22 -25.61 -5.35
N PHE A 547 -30.95 -26.05 -5.28
CA PHE A 547 -29.75 -25.25 -5.00
C PHE A 547 -29.66 -24.67 -3.58
N SER A 548 -30.54 -25.08 -2.65
CA SER A 548 -30.36 -24.76 -1.23
C SER A 548 -29.08 -25.43 -0.69
N VAL A 549 -28.37 -24.71 0.17
CA VAL A 549 -27.06 -25.12 0.72
C VAL A 549 -27.16 -25.21 2.23
N GLU A 550 -26.85 -26.39 2.77
CA GLU A 550 -26.80 -26.63 4.20
C GLU A 550 -25.39 -27.06 4.60
N THR A 551 -24.88 -26.52 5.71
CA THR A 551 -23.62 -26.98 6.32
C THR A 551 -23.86 -27.35 7.78
N ARG A 552 -23.24 -28.44 8.23
CA ARG A 552 -23.21 -28.84 9.64
C ARG A 552 -21.78 -29.17 10.01
N GLU A 553 -21.31 -28.62 11.11
CA GLU A 553 -19.93 -28.79 11.56
C GLU A 553 -19.83 -29.15 13.04
N THR A 554 -18.73 -29.77 13.42
CA THR A 554 -18.38 -30.06 14.80
C THR A 554 -16.91 -29.76 15.03
N SER A 555 -16.56 -29.34 16.24
CA SER A 555 -15.18 -29.00 16.64
C SER A 555 -14.69 -29.93 17.74
N TYR A 556 -13.49 -30.46 17.58
CA TYR A 556 -12.74 -31.12 18.64
C TYR A 556 -12.12 -30.08 19.59
N SER A 557 -11.89 -30.49 20.84
CA SER A 557 -11.16 -29.69 21.83
C SER A 557 -9.69 -29.51 21.42
N ASN A 558 -9.05 -30.61 20.98
CA ASN A 558 -7.66 -30.67 20.54
C ASN A 558 -7.55 -30.84 19.02
N TYR A 559 -6.44 -30.38 18.46
CA TYR A 559 -6.11 -30.57 17.05
C TYR A 559 -6.00 -32.05 16.69
N GLN A 560 -6.60 -32.41 15.56
CA GLN A 560 -6.63 -33.75 14.98
C GLN A 560 -5.73 -33.81 13.74
N SER A 561 -5.16 -34.97 13.46
CA SER A 561 -4.28 -35.19 12.30
C SER A 561 -4.52 -36.54 11.62
N ARG A 562 -5.60 -37.24 11.97
CA ARG A 562 -5.87 -38.62 11.54
C ARG A 562 -7.09 -38.68 10.64
N LYS A 563 -7.09 -39.61 9.68
CA LYS A 563 -8.21 -39.86 8.76
C LYS A 563 -9.48 -40.23 9.52
N GLU A 564 -9.32 -41.04 10.57
CA GLU A 564 -10.42 -41.54 11.41
C GLU A 564 -11.13 -40.40 12.15
N SER A 565 -10.42 -39.32 12.48
CA SER A 565 -11.02 -38.11 13.07
C SER A 565 -11.92 -37.38 12.08
N ILE A 566 -11.72 -37.51 10.77
CA ILE A 566 -12.67 -36.97 9.78
C ILE A 566 -13.88 -37.91 9.69
N ALA A 567 -13.63 -39.22 9.52
CA ALA A 567 -14.68 -40.20 9.28
C ALA A 567 -15.66 -40.35 10.45
N SER A 568 -15.16 -40.40 11.69
CA SER A 568 -15.94 -40.72 12.89
C SER A 568 -17.09 -39.76 13.20
N VAL A 569 -17.05 -38.53 12.68
CA VAL A 569 -18.10 -37.53 12.93
C VAL A 569 -19.11 -37.40 11.80
N ILE A 570 -18.85 -37.96 10.61
CA ILE A 570 -19.69 -37.72 9.42
C ILE A 570 -21.13 -38.16 9.66
N GLU A 571 -21.34 -39.36 10.22
CA GLU A 571 -22.70 -39.87 10.45
C GLU A 571 -23.49 -38.98 11.41
N GLY A 572 -22.89 -38.59 12.55
CA GLY A 572 -23.51 -37.67 13.50
C GLY A 572 -23.70 -36.25 12.95
N LEU A 573 -22.85 -35.81 12.01
CA LEU A 573 -23.09 -34.57 11.26
C LEU A 573 -24.30 -34.72 10.34
N LEU A 574 -24.44 -35.86 9.65
CA LEU A 574 -25.56 -36.15 8.77
C LEU A 574 -26.89 -36.26 9.53
N ASP A 575 -26.91 -36.79 10.75
CA ASP A 575 -28.11 -36.84 11.60
C ASP A 575 -28.75 -35.47 11.86
N ARG A 576 -28.00 -34.38 11.65
CA ARG A 576 -28.46 -33.00 11.85
C ARG A 576 -29.01 -32.34 10.57
N PHE A 577 -29.13 -33.10 9.47
CA PHE A 577 -29.82 -32.68 8.26
C PHE A 577 -31.16 -33.42 8.14
N SER A 578 -32.16 -32.81 7.49
CA SER A 578 -33.41 -33.51 7.18
C SER A 578 -33.27 -34.32 5.89
N PHE A 579 -33.74 -35.57 5.90
CA PHE A 579 -33.82 -36.45 4.72
C PHE A 579 -35.26 -36.84 4.40
N ASP A 580 -36.23 -36.09 4.92
CA ASP A 580 -37.65 -36.39 4.74
C ASP A 580 -38.14 -36.23 3.28
N ASP A 581 -39.34 -36.73 3.02
CA ASP A 581 -39.97 -36.66 1.71
C ASP A 581 -40.31 -35.23 1.25
N ASN A 582 -40.33 -34.26 2.15
CA ASN A 582 -40.59 -32.86 1.84
C ASN A 582 -39.33 -32.09 1.44
N THR A 583 -38.13 -32.60 1.75
CA THR A 583 -36.87 -32.00 1.32
C THR A 583 -36.55 -32.32 -0.13
N ALA A 584 -35.90 -31.38 -0.84
CA ALA A 584 -35.36 -31.63 -2.17
C ALA A 584 -34.27 -32.74 -2.14
N LYS A 585 -34.09 -33.44 -3.27
CA LYS A 585 -33.04 -34.46 -3.41
C LYS A 585 -31.66 -33.80 -3.27
N ILE A 586 -30.70 -34.52 -2.71
CA ILE A 586 -29.31 -34.07 -2.62
C ILE A 586 -28.66 -34.25 -3.98
N ARG A 587 -28.05 -33.17 -4.48
CA ARG A 587 -27.34 -33.16 -5.77
C ARG A 587 -25.84 -33.08 -5.62
N LYS A 588 -25.34 -32.55 -4.51
CA LYS A 588 -23.91 -32.39 -4.27
C LYS A 588 -23.62 -32.47 -2.77
N VAL A 589 -22.49 -33.10 -2.45
CA VAL A 589 -22.01 -33.25 -1.08
C VAL A 589 -20.55 -32.83 -0.98
N GLY A 590 -20.13 -32.39 0.20
CA GLY A 590 -18.76 -31.99 0.44
C GLY A 590 -18.33 -32.19 1.89
N LEU A 591 -17.02 -32.33 2.06
CA LEU A 591 -16.34 -32.33 3.35
C LEU A 591 -15.40 -31.13 3.44
N LYS A 592 -15.30 -30.55 4.62
CA LYS A 592 -14.39 -29.45 4.94
C LYS A 592 -13.74 -29.69 6.29
N VAL A 593 -12.45 -29.39 6.39
CA VAL A 593 -11.78 -29.18 7.66
C VAL A 593 -11.37 -27.71 7.81
N SER A 594 -11.45 -27.18 9.04
CA SER A 594 -11.06 -25.80 9.35
C SER A 594 -10.46 -25.68 10.75
N LYS A 595 -10.07 -24.45 11.12
CA LYS A 595 -9.20 -24.16 12.27
C LYS A 595 -7.93 -25.00 12.14
N LEU A 596 -7.17 -24.68 11.10
CA LEU A 596 -5.98 -25.41 10.71
C LEU A 596 -4.75 -24.88 11.45
N VAL A 597 -3.79 -25.75 11.72
CA VAL A 597 -2.44 -25.40 12.18
C VAL A 597 -1.43 -26.31 11.49
N ARG A 598 -0.30 -25.79 11.02
CA ARG A 598 0.77 -26.62 10.45
C ARG A 598 1.50 -27.41 11.52
N LEU A 599 2.00 -28.58 11.15
CA LEU A 599 2.78 -29.48 12.01
C LEU A 599 4.15 -28.89 12.41
N GLU A 600 4.75 -28.06 11.57
CA GLU A 600 5.95 -27.30 11.89
C GLU A 600 5.67 -25.79 11.87
N ASN A 601 6.18 -25.07 12.87
CA ASN A 601 6.38 -23.61 12.82
C ASN A 601 7.50 -23.26 11.83
N LYS A 602 7.44 -23.75 10.58
CA LYS A 602 8.19 -23.11 9.50
C LYS A 602 7.51 -21.77 9.28
N LYS A 603 8.14 -20.69 9.80
CA LYS A 603 7.98 -19.37 9.17
C LYS A 603 8.06 -19.63 7.66
N PRO A 604 7.16 -19.09 6.82
CA PRO A 604 7.34 -19.17 5.39
C PRO A 604 8.78 -18.77 5.12
N SER A 605 9.57 -19.71 4.60
CA SER A 605 10.96 -19.41 4.33
C SER A 605 10.92 -18.22 3.39
N ALA A 606 11.49 -17.08 3.79
CA ALA A 606 12.06 -16.19 2.80
C ALA A 606 12.89 -17.11 1.92
N LEU A 607 12.41 -17.36 0.70
CA LEU A 607 13.05 -18.26 -0.24
C LEU A 607 14.48 -17.75 -0.36
N LYS A 608 15.42 -18.48 0.26
CA LYS A 608 16.83 -18.19 0.11
C LYS A 608 17.07 -18.18 -1.38
N GLN A 609 17.61 -17.06 -1.85
CA GLN A 609 18.07 -16.81 -3.20
C GLN A 609 18.78 -18.08 -3.69
N LYS A 610 18.14 -18.82 -4.60
CA LYS A 610 18.80 -19.95 -5.26
C LYS A 610 19.98 -19.37 -6.03
N THR A 611 21.15 -19.95 -5.82
CA THR A 611 22.35 -19.51 -6.53
C THR A 611 22.40 -20.21 -7.88
N LEU A 612 23.15 -19.67 -8.84
CA LEU A 612 23.35 -20.26 -10.17
C LEU A 612 23.82 -21.74 -10.13
N LEU A 613 24.33 -22.23 -9.01
CA LEU A 613 24.75 -23.61 -8.80
C LEU A 613 23.59 -24.60 -8.55
N ASP A 614 22.38 -24.09 -8.26
CA ASP A 614 21.18 -24.92 -8.05
C ASP A 614 20.50 -25.33 -9.37
N TYR A 615 21.09 -24.95 -10.51
CA TYR A 615 20.57 -25.22 -11.86
C TYR A 615 21.58 -25.96 -12.77
N CYS A 616 22.61 -26.60 -12.20
CA CYS A 616 23.50 -27.48 -12.96
C CYS A 616 23.05 -28.95 -12.88
#